data_AF-A0A7S0BVD3-F1
#
_entry.id   AF-A0A7S0BVD3-F1
#
_cell.length_a   1.000
_cell.length_b   1.000
_cell.length_c   1.000
_cell.angle_alpha   90.00
_cell.angle_beta   90.00
_cell.angle_gamma   90.00
#
_symmetry.space_group_name_H-M   'P 1'
#
loop_
_entity.id
_entity.type
_entity.pdbx_description
1 polymer ?
#
loop_
_entity_poly.entity_id
_entity_poly.type
_entity_poly.pdbx_seq_one_letter_code
_entity_poly.pdbx_strand_id
1 'polypeptide(L)'
;GDRFKGVLDRLTDTVHFYQKPIKRGSKAEVIQVPFSDTQQIKEIINDAELFDRLMEDYELLNELIEPLDISRVMAGTQSPMFFGSAMTNFGVQLFLDKFCDMGTKPLGRNA
;
A
#
# COMPACT_ATOMS: atom_id res chain seq x y z
N GLY A 1 -9.90 -10.91 0.98
CA GLY A 1 -10.45 -12.13 1.61
C GLY A 1 -10.68 -11.88 3.08
N ASP A 2 -11.23 -12.86 3.80
CA ASP A 2 -11.68 -12.67 5.19
C ASP A 2 -10.54 -12.38 6.19
N ARG A 3 -9.33 -12.81 5.86
CA ARG A 3 -8.10 -12.53 6.63
C ARG A 3 -7.37 -11.23 6.23
N PHE A 4 -7.96 -10.41 5.35
CA PHE A 4 -7.32 -9.16 4.92
C PHE A 4 -7.25 -8.15 6.08
N LYS A 5 -6.04 -7.70 6.42
CA LYS A 5 -5.80 -6.74 7.51
C LYS A 5 -5.38 -5.35 7.06
N GLY A 6 -4.88 -5.18 5.84
CA GLY A 6 -4.36 -3.89 5.37
C GLY A 6 -3.29 -4.05 4.29
N VAL A 7 -2.53 -2.98 4.08
CA VAL A 7 -1.40 -2.93 3.14
C VAL A 7 -0.21 -2.19 3.77
N LEU A 8 1.01 -2.53 3.37
CA LEU A 8 2.23 -1.81 3.73
C LEU A 8 2.64 -0.88 2.58
N ASP A 9 2.72 0.42 2.84
CA ASP A 9 3.40 1.37 1.95
C ASP A 9 4.91 1.29 2.20
N ARG A 10 5.64 0.64 1.29
CA ARG A 10 7.10 0.47 1.36
C ARG A 10 7.88 1.75 1.09
N LEU A 11 7.28 2.78 0.49
CA LEU A 11 7.97 4.05 0.28
C LEU A 11 8.06 4.87 1.57
N THR A 12 7.11 4.67 2.48
CA THR A 12 7.01 5.42 3.74
C THR A 12 7.13 4.53 4.98
N ASP A 13 7.40 3.23 4.79
CA ASP A 13 7.38 2.20 5.83
C ASP A 13 6.18 2.36 6.78
N THR A 14 4.97 2.42 6.22
CA THR A 14 3.73 2.63 6.98
C THR A 14 2.72 1.54 6.65
N VAL A 15 2.22 0.86 7.68
CA VAL A 15 1.12 -0.10 7.57
C VAL A 15 -0.20 0.66 7.64
N HIS A 16 -1.00 0.54 6.59
CA HIS A 16 -2.37 1.03 6.51
C HIS A 16 -3.33 -0.11 6.84
N PHE A 17 -3.84 -0.15 8.06
CA PHE A 17 -4.80 -1.17 8.49
C PHE A 17 -6.20 -0.90 7.95
N TYR A 18 -6.82 -1.94 7.43
CA TYR A 18 -8.22 -1.94 6.99
C TYR A 18 -9.13 -2.20 8.18
N GLN A 19 -10.04 -1.26 8.46
CA GLN A 19 -11.15 -1.48 9.38
C GLN A 19 -12.43 -1.73 8.58
N LYS A 20 -13.11 -2.84 8.89
CA LYS A 20 -14.34 -3.22 8.19
C LYS A 20 -15.41 -2.14 8.43
N PRO A 21 -15.98 -1.55 7.38
CA PRO A 21 -16.96 -0.48 7.53
C PRO A 21 -18.22 -0.99 8.22
N ILE A 22 -18.74 -0.19 9.18
CA ILE A 22 -19.97 -0.50 9.93
C ILE A 22 -21.21 -0.50 9.02
N LYS A 23 -21.22 0.35 7.99
CA LYS A 23 -22.30 0.43 6.98
C LYS A 23 -21.80 -0.05 5.61
N ARG A 24 -22.62 -0.85 4.94
CA ARG A 24 -22.31 -1.30 3.58
C ARG A 24 -22.27 -0.09 2.63
N GLY A 25 -21.15 0.09 1.93
CA GLY A 25 -20.93 1.20 0.99
C GLY A 25 -20.29 2.45 1.59
N SER A 26 -19.98 2.48 2.89
CA SER A 26 -19.19 3.58 3.47
C SER A 26 -17.68 3.35 3.27
N LYS A 27 -16.91 4.44 3.30
CA LYS A 27 -15.44 4.40 3.28
C LYS A 27 -14.92 3.58 4.47
N ALA A 28 -13.96 2.70 4.23
CA ALA A 28 -13.26 2.00 5.29
C ALA A 28 -12.45 3.00 6.13
N GLU A 29 -12.46 2.83 7.45
CA GLU A 29 -11.52 3.53 8.31
C GLU A 29 -10.12 2.93 8.15
N VAL A 30 -9.10 3.78 8.27
CA VAL A 30 -7.70 3.39 8.10
C VAL A 30 -6.92 3.85 9.31
N ILE A 31 -6.23 2.92 9.95
CA ILE A 31 -5.25 3.21 11.00
C ILE A 31 -3.87 3.11 10.36
N GLN A 32 -3.05 4.14 10.54
CA GLN A 32 -1.67 4.16 10.04
C GLN A 32 -0.73 3.88 11.19
N VAL A 33 0.16 2.91 11.02
CA VAL A 33 1.18 2.55 12.01
C VAL A 33 2.53 2.47 11.30
N PRO A 34 3.58 3.16 11.79
CA PRO A 34 4.93 3.00 11.25
C PRO A 34 5.39 1.54 11.37
N PHE A 35 6.06 1.01 10.35
CA PHE A 35 6.55 -0.37 10.34
C PHE A 35 7.53 -0.66 11.49
N SER A 36 8.20 0.37 11.99
CA SER A 36 9.07 0.31 13.17
C SER A 36 8.34 -0.02 14.47
N ASP A 37 7.03 0.22 14.57
CA ASP A 37 6.23 -0.15 15.75
C ASP A 37 5.66 -1.56 15.60
N THR A 38 6.56 -2.55 15.64
CA THR A 38 6.21 -3.96 15.46
C THR A 38 5.26 -4.47 16.54
N GLN A 39 5.31 -3.89 17.74
CA GLN A 39 4.42 -4.27 18.83
C GLN A 39 2.98 -3.88 18.51
N GLN A 40 2.74 -2.63 18.13
CA GLN A 40 1.39 -2.17 17.77
C GLN A 40 0.87 -2.90 16.54
N ILE A 41 1.71 -3.16 15.53
CA ILE A 41 1.34 -3.94 14.34
C ILE A 41 0.87 -5.34 14.73
N LYS A 42 1.64 -6.04 15.58
CA LYS A 42 1.31 -7.39 16.05
C LYS A 42 -0.02 -7.40 16.81
N GLU A 43 -0.25 -6.41 17.67
CA GLU A 43 -1.49 -6.25 18.44
C GLU A 43 -2.70 -6.03 17.52
N ILE A 44 -2.58 -5.18 16.49
CA ILE A 44 -3.70 -4.89 15.56
C ILE A 44 -3.99 -6.08 14.63
N ILE A 45 -2.95 -6.75 14.12
CA ILE A 45 -3.13 -7.94 13.28
C ILE A 45 -3.85 -9.03 14.08
N ASN A 46 -3.41 -9.25 15.33
CA ASN A 46 -3.94 -10.25 16.26
C ASN A 46 -4.05 -11.66 15.64
N ASP A 47 -3.04 -12.02 14.85
CA ASP A 47 -2.91 -13.28 14.14
C ASP A 47 -1.41 -13.49 13.89
N ALA A 48 -0.80 -14.46 14.59
CA ALA A 48 0.65 -14.66 14.55
C ALA A 48 1.14 -15.04 13.15
N GLU A 49 0.39 -15.89 12.43
CA GLU A 49 0.76 -16.33 11.08
C GLU A 49 0.77 -15.15 10.09
N LEU A 50 -0.22 -14.26 10.17
CA LEU A 50 -0.26 -13.07 9.30
C LEU A 50 0.84 -12.06 9.64
N PHE A 51 1.18 -11.93 10.93
CA PHE A 51 2.27 -11.06 11.35
C PHE A 51 3.62 -11.58 10.88
N ASP A 52 3.89 -12.87 11.11
CA ASP A 52 5.15 -13.51 10.69
C ASP A 52 5.30 -13.43 9.17
N ARG A 53 4.21 -13.70 8.43
CA ARG A 53 4.18 -13.54 6.98
C ARG A 53 4.48 -12.11 6.53
N LEU A 54 3.95 -11.08 7.20
CA LEU A 54 4.25 -9.69 6.86
C LEU A 54 5.75 -9.38 7.04
N MET A 55 6.38 -9.91 8.08
CA MET A 55 7.81 -9.73 8.31
C MET A 55 8.64 -10.43 7.23
N GLU A 56 8.32 -11.69 6.92
CA GLU A 56 8.98 -12.48 5.87
C GLU A 56 8.82 -11.82 4.49
N ASP A 57 7.59 -11.44 4.11
CA ASP A 57 7.32 -10.79 2.82
C ASP A 57 8.06 -9.44 2.73
N TYR A 58 8.18 -8.68 3.83
CA TYR A 58 8.91 -7.41 3.83
C TYR A 58 10.41 -7.60 3.59
N GLU A 59 11.03 -8.55 4.28
CA GLU A 59 12.45 -8.89 4.09
C GLU A 59 12.71 -9.36 2.66
N LEU A 60 11.91 -10.31 2.18
CA LEU A 60 12.03 -10.87 0.84
C LEU A 60 11.90 -9.80 -0.24
N LEU A 61 10.91 -8.90 -0.12
CA LEU A 61 10.69 -7.83 -1.08
C LEU A 61 11.82 -6.80 -1.06
N ASN A 62 12.46 -6.56 0.08
CA ASN A 62 13.61 -5.66 0.17
C ASN A 62 14.86 -6.23 -0.49
N GLU A 63 15.02 -7.55 -0.51
CA GLU A 63 16.13 -8.20 -1.20
C GLU A 63 15.89 -8.39 -2.70
N LEU A 64 14.65 -8.75 -3.10
CA LEU A 64 14.36 -9.18 -4.47
C LEU A 64 13.84 -8.07 -5.39
N ILE A 65 13.25 -7.01 -4.85
CA ILE A 65 12.60 -5.98 -5.67
C ILE A 65 13.44 -4.72 -5.69
N GLU A 66 13.74 -4.25 -6.90
CA GLU A 66 14.40 -2.97 -7.11
C GLU A 66 13.56 -1.81 -6.55
N PRO A 67 14.19 -0.79 -5.93
CA PRO A 67 13.50 0.42 -5.52
C PRO A 67 12.75 1.10 -6.67
N LEU A 68 11.71 1.86 -6.34
CA LEU A 68 10.93 2.61 -7.32
C LEU A 68 11.79 3.73 -7.95
N ASP A 69 11.93 3.71 -9.26
CA ASP A 69 12.58 4.76 -10.05
C ASP A 69 11.55 5.46 -10.95
N ILE A 70 11.21 6.70 -10.61
CA ILE A 70 10.22 7.50 -11.34
C ILE A 70 10.61 7.68 -12.81
N SER A 71 11.90 7.77 -13.15
CA SER A 71 12.33 7.90 -14.54
C SER A 71 11.99 6.64 -15.34
N ARG A 72 12.18 5.46 -14.75
CA ARG A 72 11.82 4.18 -15.37
C ARG A 72 10.32 3.96 -15.46
N VAL A 73 9.56 4.47 -14.49
CA VAL A 73 8.09 4.51 -14.53
C VAL A 73 7.61 5.35 -15.71
N MET A 74 8.15 6.57 -15.85
CA MET A 74 7.79 7.46 -16.96
C MET A 74 8.22 6.89 -18.33
N ALA A 75 9.28 6.10 -18.38
CA ALA A 75 9.72 5.37 -19.56
C ALA A 75 8.90 4.09 -19.84
N GLY A 76 7.98 3.70 -18.96
CA GLY A 76 7.17 2.48 -19.11
C GLY A 76 7.94 1.17 -18.89
N THR A 77 9.11 1.23 -18.24
CA THR A 77 9.99 0.06 -17.98
C THR A 77 9.93 -0.45 -16.55
N GLN A 78 9.23 0.27 -15.66
CA GLN A 78 8.91 -0.14 -14.31
C GLN A 78 7.46 0.24 -14.01
N SER A 79 6.69 -0.66 -13.40
CA SER A 79 5.28 -0.42 -13.07
C SER A 79 5.09 -0.37 -11.55
N PRO A 80 4.65 0.76 -10.97
CA PRO A 80 4.30 0.83 -9.56
C PRO A 80 3.09 -0.08 -9.28
N MET A 81 3.14 -0.87 -8.21
CA MET A 81 2.05 -1.77 -7.83
C MET A 81 1.33 -1.26 -6.58
N PHE A 82 0.00 -1.35 -6.60
CA PHE A 82 -0.88 -0.97 -5.49
C PHE A 82 -1.84 -2.10 -5.18
N PHE A 83 -2.13 -2.29 -3.89
CA PHE A 83 -3.12 -3.24 -3.41
C PHE A 83 -4.24 -2.49 -2.68
N GLY A 84 -5.47 -2.95 -2.87
CA GLY A 84 -6.64 -2.32 -2.28
C GLY A 84 -7.92 -3.02 -2.65
N SER A 85 -9.04 -2.46 -2.20
CA SER A 85 -10.38 -2.95 -2.49
C SER A 85 -11.26 -1.76 -2.88
N ALA A 86 -11.54 -1.64 -4.17
CA ALA A 86 -12.44 -0.61 -4.71
C ALA A 86 -13.86 -0.73 -4.12
N MET A 87 -14.33 -1.96 -3.88
CA MET A 87 -15.65 -2.22 -3.30
C MET A 87 -15.81 -1.65 -1.88
N THR A 88 -14.74 -1.61 -1.10
CA THR A 88 -14.75 -1.06 0.28
C THR A 88 -14.09 0.31 0.37
N ASN A 89 -13.75 0.90 -0.78
CA ASN A 89 -12.99 2.15 -0.89
C ASN A 89 -11.71 2.18 -0.02
N PHE A 90 -11.04 1.02 0.10
CA PHE A 90 -9.78 0.88 0.82
C PHE A 90 -8.61 0.89 -0.18
N GLY A 91 -7.55 1.65 0.11
CA GLY A 91 -6.37 1.80 -0.75
C GLY A 91 -6.56 2.77 -1.93
N VAL A 92 -7.81 3.15 -2.27
CA VAL A 92 -8.09 4.07 -3.39
C VAL A 92 -7.49 5.46 -3.15
N GLN A 93 -7.64 6.01 -1.93
CA GLN A 93 -7.05 7.32 -1.60
C GLN A 93 -5.52 7.26 -1.64
N LEU A 94 -4.92 6.23 -1.02
CA LEU A 94 -3.48 6.04 -1.02
C LEU A 94 -2.92 5.94 -2.45
N PHE A 95 -3.60 5.18 -3.31
CA PHE A 95 -3.28 5.12 -4.73
C PHE A 95 -3.37 6.50 -5.39
N LEU A 96 -4.49 7.21 -5.20
CA LEU A 96 -4.73 8.49 -5.88
C LEU A 96 -3.71 9.55 -5.48
N ASP A 97 -3.36 9.63 -4.19
CA ASP A 97 -2.35 10.57 -3.69
C ASP A 97 -0.99 10.30 -4.35
N LYS A 98 -0.52 9.05 -4.32
CA LYS A 98 0.75 8.67 -4.95
C LYS A 98 0.71 8.82 -6.47
N PHE A 99 -0.42 8.51 -7.10
CA PHE A 99 -0.61 8.67 -8.54
C PHE A 99 -0.50 10.14 -8.95
N CYS A 100 -1.10 11.05 -8.19
CA CYS A 100 -0.97 12.49 -8.40
C CYS A 100 0.48 12.96 -8.21
N ASP A 101 1.19 12.43 -7.22
CA ASP A 101 2.61 12.77 -6.97
C ASP A 101 3.53 12.30 -8.11
N MET A 102 3.24 11.14 -8.71
CA MET A 102 4.03 10.58 -9.82
C MET A 102 3.62 11.15 -11.19
N GLY A 103 2.40 11.67 -11.32
CA GLY A 103 1.83 12.10 -12.58
C GLY A 103 2.50 13.35 -13.15
N THR A 104 2.70 13.39 -14.46
CA THR A 104 3.09 14.61 -15.16
C THR A 104 1.88 15.41 -15.62
N LYS A 105 2.02 16.74 -15.65
CA LYS A 105 1.07 17.61 -16.36
C LYS A 105 1.00 17.21 -17.84
N PRO A 106 -0.07 17.61 -18.56
CA PRO A 106 -0.17 17.37 -20.00
C PRO A 106 1.11 17.81 -20.72
N LEU A 107 1.72 16.89 -21.46
CA LEU A 107 2.89 17.16 -22.27
C LEU A 107 2.46 17.59 -23.67
N GLY A 108 3.25 18.47 -24.28
CA GLY A 108 3.07 18.82 -25.69
C GLY A 108 3.17 17.57 -26.55
N ARG A 109 2.25 17.40 -27.48
CA ARG A 109 2.40 16.38 -28.52
C ARG A 109 3.40 16.93 -29.53
N ASN A 110 4.61 16.37 -29.57
CA ASN A 110 5.55 16.68 -30.62
C ASN A 110 4.92 16.30 -31.97
N ALA A 111 4.91 17.25 -32.91
CA ALA A 111 4.50 17.04 -34.30
C ALA A 111 5.56 16.24 -35.05
#